data_AF-A0A2G9U515-F1
#
_entry.id   AF-A0A2G9U515-F1
#
_cell.length_a   1.000
_cell.length_b   1.000
_cell.length_c   1.000
_cell.angle_alpha   90.00
_cell.angle_beta   90.00
_cell.angle_gamma   90.00
#
_symmetry.space_group_name_H-M   'P 1'
#
loop_
_entity.id
_entity.type
_entity.pdbx_description
1 polymer ?
#
loop_
_entity_poly.entity_id
_entity_poly.type
_entity_poly.pdbx_seq_one_letter_code
_entity_poly.pdbx_strand_id
1 'polypeptide(L)'
;MVDADGNALLDVYTQISSLPLGYNHPDLVKAAANPHFITSLVSRPALGSFPRNDFPDGISNALTSIAPKGLKAVQTMLCGTSANENAIKNAFIWYMTNRRGGNPPDQKALDSAMMQNQPGTPRLSVLGFHVGRFPWTFSLYAVGYAKQSDS
;
A
#
# COMPACT_ATOMS: atom_id res chain seq x y z
N MET A 1 -13.23 9.81 22.97
CA MET A 1 -11.78 9.76 23.29
C MET A 1 -11.61 10.29 24.69
N VAL A 2 -10.73 9.69 25.50
CA VAL A 2 -10.37 10.20 26.83
C VAL A 2 -8.89 10.54 26.80
N ASP A 3 -8.53 11.76 27.18
CA ASP A 3 -7.13 12.18 27.27
C ASP A 3 -6.49 11.78 28.61
N ALA A 4 -5.22 12.13 28.80
CA ALA A 4 -4.48 11.81 30.02
C ALA A 4 -4.99 12.57 31.26
N ASP A 5 -5.70 13.68 31.08
CA ASP A 5 -6.26 14.50 32.16
C ASP A 5 -7.70 14.06 32.52
N GLY A 6 -8.22 13.04 31.84
CA GLY A 6 -9.56 12.47 32.08
C GLY A 6 -10.68 13.20 31.34
N ASN A 7 -10.38 14.12 30.42
CA ASN A 7 -11.40 14.80 29.63
C ASN A 7 -11.98 13.83 28.60
N ALA A 8 -13.31 13.67 28.61
CA ALA A 8 -14.03 12.87 27.64
C ALA A 8 -14.53 13.75 26.49
N LEU A 9 -14.01 13.51 25.29
CA LEU A 9 -14.33 14.27 24.08
C LEU A 9 -15.05 13.38 23.05
N LEU A 10 -16.05 13.96 22.39
CA LEU A 10 -16.62 13.40 21.17
C LEU A 10 -15.60 13.55 20.04
N ASP A 11 -15.01 12.44 19.62
CA ASP A 11 -14.01 12.43 18.56
C ASP A 11 -14.69 12.33 17.18
N VAL A 12 -14.74 13.45 16.48
CA VAL A 12 -15.19 13.53 15.07
C VAL A 12 -14.02 13.42 14.07
N TYR A 13 -12.78 13.38 14.57
CA TYR A 13 -11.57 13.29 13.76
C TYR A 13 -11.14 11.84 13.52
N THR A 14 -11.44 10.94 14.46
CA THR A 14 -11.27 9.48 14.36
C THR A 14 -9.85 9.07 13.92
N GLN A 15 -8.85 9.75 14.47
CA GLN A 15 -7.42 9.56 14.16
C GLN A 15 -7.13 9.65 12.65
N ILE A 16 -7.53 10.75 12.01
CA ILE A 16 -7.40 10.92 10.55
C ILE A 16 -8.23 9.85 9.81
N SER A 17 -9.48 9.64 10.22
CA SER A 17 -10.40 8.67 9.60
C SER A 17 -9.86 7.23 9.58
N SER A 18 -9.02 6.84 10.55
CA SER A 18 -8.37 5.52 10.59
C SER A 18 -9.01 4.54 11.59
N LEU A 19 -10.00 4.98 12.38
CA LEU A 19 -10.75 4.13 13.31
C LEU A 19 -12.13 3.75 12.75
N PRO A 20 -12.28 2.60 12.06
CA PRO A 20 -13.53 2.26 11.38
C PRO A 20 -14.68 1.88 12.32
N LEU A 21 -14.38 1.32 13.50
CA LEU A 21 -15.37 0.85 14.48
C LEU A 21 -15.35 1.65 15.79
N GLY A 22 -14.63 2.78 15.82
CA GLY A 22 -14.41 3.57 17.03
C GLY A 22 -13.44 2.91 18.02
N TYR A 23 -13.45 3.42 19.25
CA TYR A 23 -12.54 3.00 20.33
C TYR A 23 -13.10 1.78 21.09
N ASN A 24 -12.22 0.83 21.43
CA ASN A 24 -12.52 -0.32 22.29
C ASN A 24 -13.76 -1.15 21.88
N HIS A 25 -13.97 -1.33 20.57
CA HIS A 25 -15.09 -2.12 20.07
C HIS A 25 -15.07 -3.54 20.67
N PRO A 26 -16.17 -4.03 21.26
CA PRO A 26 -16.19 -5.27 22.04
C PRO A 26 -15.71 -6.49 21.24
N ASP A 27 -16.02 -6.55 19.94
CA ASP A 27 -15.59 -7.67 19.11
C ASP A 27 -14.10 -7.62 18.74
N LEU A 28 -13.48 -6.43 18.68
CA LEU A 28 -12.03 -6.30 18.52
C LEU A 28 -11.30 -6.74 19.79
N VAL A 29 -11.86 -6.42 20.97
CA VAL A 29 -11.31 -6.88 22.26
C VAL A 29 -11.39 -8.41 22.36
N LYS A 30 -12.52 -9.02 21.97
CA LYS A 30 -12.65 -10.49 21.91
C LYS A 30 -11.66 -11.12 20.91
N ALA A 31 -11.46 -10.51 19.74
CA ALA A 31 -10.50 -11.00 18.76
C ALA A 31 -9.06 -10.93 19.29
N ALA A 32 -8.70 -9.85 19.98
CA ALA A 32 -7.38 -9.70 20.61
C ALA A 32 -7.13 -10.70 21.74
N ALA A 33 -8.18 -11.10 22.47
CA ALA A 33 -8.11 -12.12 23.52
C ALA A 33 -8.03 -13.56 22.99
N ASN A 34 -8.22 -13.78 21.68
CA ASN A 34 -8.15 -15.11 21.09
C ASN A 34 -6.69 -15.64 21.12
N PRO A 35 -6.43 -16.84 21.68
CA PRO A 35 -5.08 -17.42 21.70
C PRO A 35 -4.42 -17.54 20.32
N HIS A 36 -5.20 -17.75 19.25
CA HIS A 36 -4.70 -17.78 17.87
C HIS A 36 -4.16 -16.43 17.40
N PHE A 37 -4.66 -15.32 17.97
CA PHE A 37 -4.18 -13.98 17.67
C PHE A 37 -2.80 -13.72 18.28
N ILE A 38 -2.45 -14.38 19.39
CA ILE A 38 -1.16 -14.21 20.09
C ILE A 38 0.00 -14.52 19.14
N THR A 39 -0.05 -15.64 18.41
CA THR A 39 0.99 -15.99 17.43
C THR A 39 1.13 -14.94 16.33
N SER A 40 0.02 -14.38 15.86
CA SER A 40 0.01 -13.30 14.86
C SER A 40 0.68 -12.03 15.37
N LEU A 41 0.52 -11.74 16.67
CA LEU A 41 1.08 -10.56 17.33
C LEU A 41 2.58 -10.69 17.58
N VAL A 42 3.03 -11.85 18.08
CA VAL A 42 4.43 -12.04 18.51
C VAL A 42 5.34 -12.50 17.38
N SER A 43 4.80 -13.15 16.34
CA SER A 43 5.56 -13.69 15.22
C SER A 43 5.12 -13.04 13.93
N ARG A 44 5.75 -11.92 13.56
CA ARG A 44 5.51 -11.22 12.29
C ARG A 44 6.29 -11.90 11.15
N PRO A 45 5.64 -12.63 10.24
CA PRO A 45 6.34 -13.32 9.15
C PRO A 45 6.72 -12.37 8.00
N ALA A 46 7.73 -12.78 7.23
CA ALA A 46 7.93 -12.24 5.88
C ALA A 46 6.87 -12.84 4.93
N LEU A 47 5.71 -12.18 4.82
CA LEU A 47 4.53 -12.69 4.11
C LEU A 47 4.79 -13.12 2.66
N GLY A 48 5.80 -12.55 1.99
CA GLY A 48 6.16 -12.94 0.62
C GLY A 48 6.88 -14.28 0.49
N SER A 49 7.43 -14.83 1.58
CA SER A 49 8.21 -16.07 1.58
C SER A 49 7.65 -17.12 2.54
N PHE A 50 7.16 -16.69 3.70
CA PHE A 50 6.71 -17.58 4.78
C PHE A 50 5.32 -17.16 5.29
N PRO A 51 4.26 -17.23 4.46
CA PRO A 51 2.92 -16.91 4.91
C PRO A 51 2.44 -17.93 5.95
N ARG A 52 1.57 -17.50 6.87
CA ARG A 52 0.87 -18.41 7.79
C ARG A 52 -0.19 -19.21 7.02
N ASN A 53 -0.52 -20.41 7.51
CA ASN A 53 -1.48 -21.31 6.85
C ASN A 53 -2.89 -20.71 6.70
N ASP A 54 -3.29 -19.82 7.61
CA ASP A 54 -4.59 -19.12 7.62
C ASP A 54 -4.61 -17.84 6.77
N PHE A 55 -3.46 -17.43 6.22
CA PHE A 55 -3.34 -16.16 5.49
C PHE A 55 -4.18 -16.10 4.21
N PRO A 56 -4.22 -17.13 3.33
CA PRO A 56 -5.03 -17.08 2.11
C PRO A 56 -6.53 -16.90 2.39
N ASP A 57 -7.06 -17.64 3.36
CA ASP A 57 -8.47 -17.55 3.76
C ASP A 57 -8.76 -16.18 4.39
N GLY A 58 -7.85 -15.67 5.22
CA GLY A 58 -7.96 -14.33 5.81
C GLY A 58 -8.04 -13.23 4.76
N ILE A 59 -7.19 -13.28 3.73
CA ILE A 59 -7.21 -12.32 2.62
C ILE A 59 -8.49 -12.44 1.79
N SER A 60 -8.93 -13.67 1.52
CA SER A 60 -10.16 -13.92 0.77
C SER A 60 -11.38 -13.31 1.47
N ASN A 61 -11.50 -13.56 2.78
CA ASN A 61 -12.64 -13.11 3.59
C ASN A 61 -12.61 -11.60 3.84
N ALA A 62 -11.43 -10.99 4.01
CA ALA A 62 -11.31 -9.58 4.38
C ALA A 62 -11.22 -8.61 3.19
N LEU A 63 -10.50 -8.99 2.12
CA LEU A 63 -10.16 -8.07 1.03
C LEU A 63 -10.80 -8.51 -0.30
N THR A 64 -10.77 -9.79 -0.63
CA THR A 64 -11.34 -10.28 -1.89
C THR A 64 -12.86 -10.24 -1.89
N SER A 65 -13.50 -10.43 -0.72
CA SER A 65 -14.95 -10.35 -0.54
C SER A 65 -15.55 -8.99 -0.91
N ILE A 66 -14.75 -7.92 -0.82
CA ILE A 66 -15.11 -6.54 -1.15
C ILE A 66 -14.38 -6.02 -2.39
N ALA A 67 -13.83 -6.92 -3.22
CA ALA A 67 -13.04 -6.53 -4.38
C ALA A 67 -13.87 -5.74 -5.41
N PRO A 68 -13.32 -4.64 -5.98
CA PRO A 68 -13.97 -3.92 -7.07
C PRO A 68 -14.13 -4.80 -8.32
N LYS A 69 -15.18 -4.53 -9.10
CA LYS A 69 -15.47 -5.28 -10.34
C LYS A 69 -14.27 -5.23 -11.29
N GLY A 70 -13.82 -6.42 -11.73
CA GLY A 70 -12.70 -6.57 -12.67
C GLY A 70 -11.32 -6.75 -12.02
N LEU A 71 -11.17 -6.52 -10.72
CA LEU A 71 -9.92 -6.73 -9.99
C LEU A 71 -9.96 -8.05 -9.23
N LYS A 72 -9.12 -9.01 -9.63
CA LYS A 72 -9.07 -10.36 -9.06
C LYS A 72 -7.89 -10.63 -8.13
N ALA A 73 -6.88 -9.75 -8.15
CA ALA A 73 -5.64 -9.92 -7.40
C ALA A 73 -5.52 -8.85 -6.31
N VAL A 74 -4.99 -9.26 -5.15
CA VAL A 74 -4.76 -8.40 -3.99
C VAL A 74 -3.30 -8.53 -3.56
N GLN A 75 -2.66 -7.40 -3.27
CA GLN A 75 -1.33 -7.34 -2.70
C GLN A 75 -1.35 -6.44 -1.46
N THR A 76 -1.07 -7.02 -0.29
CA THR A 76 -1.11 -6.28 0.98
C THR A 76 0.15 -5.43 1.16
N MET A 77 -0.04 -4.18 1.55
CA MET A 77 1.03 -3.23 1.89
C MET A 77 0.81 -2.66 3.29
N LEU A 78 1.87 -2.14 3.91
CA LEU A 78 1.83 -1.70 5.31
C LEU A 78 1.04 -0.40 5.50
N CYS A 79 1.06 0.49 4.51
CA CYS A 79 0.45 1.81 4.61
C CYS A 79 0.04 2.34 3.22
N GLY A 80 -0.74 3.42 3.19
CA GLY A 80 -1.18 4.04 1.94
C GLY A 80 -0.02 4.49 1.03
N THR A 81 1.10 4.91 1.61
CA THR A 81 2.31 5.29 0.87
C THR A 81 2.87 4.10 0.08
N SER A 82 3.17 3.00 0.78
CA SER A 82 3.75 1.80 0.16
C SER A 82 2.77 1.14 -0.81
N ALA A 83 1.47 1.23 -0.54
CA ALA A 83 0.42 0.82 -1.48
C ALA A 83 0.51 1.59 -2.81
N ASN A 84 0.59 2.92 -2.76
CA ASN A 84 0.68 3.75 -3.96
C ASN A 84 2.01 3.58 -4.71
N GLU A 85 3.15 3.52 -4.01
CA GLU A 85 4.45 3.28 -4.64
C GLU A 85 4.51 1.94 -5.36
N ASN A 86 3.98 0.89 -4.71
CA ASN A 86 3.91 -0.43 -5.32
C ASN A 86 2.93 -0.47 -6.50
N ALA A 87 1.80 0.24 -6.42
CA ALA A 87 0.87 0.38 -7.53
C ALA A 87 1.53 1.09 -8.74
N ILE A 88 2.25 2.19 -8.52
CA ILE A 88 3.00 2.90 -9.57
C ILE A 88 4.07 1.98 -10.18
N LYS A 89 4.82 1.27 -9.35
CA LYS A 89 5.83 0.30 -9.81
C LYS A 89 5.21 -0.79 -10.67
N ASN A 90 4.09 -1.37 -10.24
CA ASN A 90 3.37 -2.38 -11.00
C ASN A 90 2.84 -1.82 -12.33
N ALA A 91 2.33 -0.59 -12.34
CA ALA A 91 1.91 0.08 -13.57
C ALA A 91 3.07 0.31 -14.54
N PHE A 92 4.25 0.71 -14.06
CA PHE A 92 5.45 0.85 -14.87
C PHE A 92 5.96 -0.48 -15.43
N ILE A 93 5.98 -1.53 -14.59
CA ILE A 93 6.33 -2.89 -15.04
C ILE A 93 5.38 -3.33 -16.14
N TRP A 94 4.06 -3.19 -15.93
CA TRP A 94 3.05 -3.54 -16.93
C TRP A 94 3.22 -2.75 -18.23
N TYR A 95 3.41 -1.42 -18.14
CA TYR A 95 3.60 -0.54 -19.30
C TYR A 95 4.82 -0.95 -20.13
N MET A 96 5.95 -1.22 -19.47
CA MET A 96 7.19 -1.62 -20.14
C MET A 96 7.10 -3.05 -20.68
N THR A 97 6.41 -3.96 -20.00
CA THR A 97 6.14 -5.31 -20.52
C THR A 97 5.31 -5.25 -21.80
N ASN A 98 4.28 -4.40 -21.85
CA ASN A 98 3.50 -4.19 -23.07
C ASN A 98 4.34 -3.60 -24.20
N ARG A 99 5.22 -2.64 -23.91
CA ARG A 99 6.15 -2.08 -24.90
C ARG A 99 7.15 -3.10 -25.45
N ARG A 100 7.52 -4.11 -24.64
CA ARG A 100 8.34 -5.25 -25.07
C ARG A 100 7.54 -6.35 -25.80
N GLY A 101 6.24 -6.18 -25.99
CA GLY A 101 5.37 -7.21 -26.59
C GLY A 101 5.21 -8.45 -25.69
N GLY A 102 5.30 -8.30 -24.37
CA GLY A 102 5.24 -9.40 -23.41
C GLY A 102 6.58 -10.09 -23.14
N ASN A 103 7.64 -9.71 -23.85
CA ASN A 103 8.97 -10.30 -23.66
C ASN A 103 9.64 -9.84 -22.35
N PRO A 104 10.53 -10.69 -21.77
CA PRO A 104 11.34 -10.30 -20.63
C PRO A 104 12.32 -9.16 -20.98
N PRO A 105 12.87 -8.45 -19.98
CA PRO A 105 13.93 -7.47 -20.20
C PRO A 105 15.15 -8.11 -20.86
N ASP A 106 15.81 -7.40 -21.77
CA ASP A 106 17.08 -7.80 -22.36
C ASP A 106 18.24 -7.59 -21.37
N GLN A 107 19.37 -8.26 -21.61
CA GLN A 107 20.53 -8.17 -20.72
C GLN A 107 21.01 -6.72 -20.58
N LYS A 108 20.96 -5.93 -21.65
CA LYS A 108 21.31 -4.50 -21.63
C LYS A 108 20.41 -3.69 -20.70
N ALA A 109 19.09 -3.95 -20.66
CA ALA A 109 18.21 -3.31 -19.69
C ALA A 109 18.51 -3.76 -18.26
N LEU A 110 18.84 -5.03 -18.03
CA LEU A 110 19.21 -5.53 -16.70
C LEU A 110 20.49 -4.85 -16.20
N ASP A 111 21.53 -4.79 -17.03
CA ASP A 111 22.82 -4.21 -16.67
C ASP A 111 22.71 -2.69 -16.43
N SER A 112 21.97 -1.98 -17.30
CA SER A 112 21.78 -0.53 -17.16
C SER A 112 20.87 -0.15 -15.99
N ALA A 113 19.90 -0.99 -15.61
CA ALA A 113 19.02 -0.75 -14.46
C ALA A 113 19.81 -0.67 -13.14
N MET A 114 20.85 -1.50 -12.98
CA MET A 114 21.70 -1.50 -11.78
C MET A 114 22.49 -0.20 -11.63
N MET A 115 22.78 0.47 -12.74
CA MET A 115 23.48 1.76 -12.79
C MET A 115 22.52 2.95 -12.93
N GLN A 116 21.22 2.75 -12.71
CA GLN A 116 20.16 3.78 -12.84
C GLN A 116 20.16 4.46 -14.22
N ASN A 117 20.59 3.73 -15.25
CA ASN A 117 20.75 4.23 -16.61
C ASN A 117 19.69 3.64 -17.56
N GLN A 118 19.47 4.33 -18.68
CA GLN A 118 18.64 3.79 -19.77
C GLN A 118 19.38 2.67 -20.52
N PRO A 119 18.66 1.67 -21.07
CA PRO A 119 17.21 1.52 -21.10
C PRO A 119 16.58 0.92 -19.83
N GLY A 120 17.37 0.44 -18.86
CA GLY A 120 16.91 -0.26 -17.66
C GLY A 120 16.10 0.58 -16.68
N THR A 121 16.39 1.88 -16.60
CA THR A 121 15.59 2.86 -15.85
C THR A 121 14.89 3.82 -16.82
N PRO A 122 13.68 3.46 -17.30
CA PRO A 122 12.96 4.26 -18.29
C PRO A 122 12.46 5.57 -17.69
N ARG A 123 12.43 6.63 -18.51
CA ARG A 123 11.82 7.92 -18.14
C ARG A 123 10.30 7.86 -18.30
N LEU A 124 9.63 7.38 -17.26
CA LEU A 124 8.17 7.36 -17.17
C LEU A 124 7.69 8.44 -16.22
N SER A 125 6.48 8.92 -16.44
CA SER A 125 5.80 9.88 -15.57
C SER A 125 4.46 9.31 -15.11
N VAL A 126 4.01 9.78 -13.95
CA VAL A 126 2.64 9.55 -13.44
C VAL A 126 1.95 10.90 -13.43
N LEU A 127 0.76 10.96 -14.01
CA LEU A 127 -0.06 12.17 -13.97
C LEU A 127 -0.73 12.28 -12.60
N GLY A 128 -0.42 13.35 -11.86
CA GLY A 128 -1.11 13.74 -10.64
C GLY A 128 -2.05 14.92 -10.89
N PHE A 129 -3.06 15.08 -10.04
CA PHE A 129 -3.95 16.25 -10.04
C PHE A 129 -3.60 17.17 -8.87
N HIS A 130 -3.76 18.48 -9.04
CA HIS A 130 -3.32 19.50 -8.07
C HIS A 130 -3.93 19.36 -6.65
N VAL A 131 -5.12 18.79 -6.52
CA VAL A 131 -5.79 18.56 -5.23
C VAL A 131 -5.55 17.12 -4.71
N GLY A 132 -4.75 16.33 -5.44
CA GLY A 132 -4.42 14.95 -5.08
C GLY A 132 -3.46 14.89 -3.90
N ARG A 133 -3.97 14.57 -2.71
CA ARG A 133 -3.14 14.37 -1.53
C ARG A 133 -2.52 12.98 -1.55
N PHE A 134 -1.24 12.89 -1.91
CA PHE A 134 -0.45 11.67 -1.81
C PHE A 134 0.49 11.71 -0.59
N PRO A 135 0.76 10.55 0.06
CA PRO A 135 1.65 10.48 1.22
C PRO A 135 3.10 10.92 0.97
N TRP A 136 3.84 11.19 2.06
CA TRP A 136 5.06 12.01 2.12
C TRP A 136 6.39 11.41 1.61
N THR A 137 6.39 10.31 0.85
CA THR A 137 7.65 9.81 0.25
C THR A 137 7.99 10.57 -1.02
N PHE A 138 9.29 10.68 -1.33
CA PHE A 138 9.80 11.48 -2.46
C PHE A 138 9.06 11.22 -3.78
N SER A 139 8.81 9.95 -4.11
CA SER A 139 8.10 9.54 -5.33
C SER A 139 6.65 10.02 -5.37
N LEU A 140 5.97 10.06 -4.23
CA LEU A 140 4.58 10.47 -4.12
C LEU A 140 4.43 11.99 -3.89
N TYR A 141 5.43 12.63 -3.30
CA TYR A 141 5.54 14.08 -3.22
C TYR A 141 5.60 14.71 -4.61
N ALA A 142 6.39 14.13 -5.53
CA ALA A 142 6.45 14.58 -6.91
C ALA A 142 5.10 14.48 -7.65
N VAL A 143 4.24 13.53 -7.26
CA VAL A 143 2.89 13.36 -7.82
C VAL A 143 1.88 14.33 -7.16
N GLY A 144 2.03 14.60 -5.86
CA GLY A 144 1.13 15.49 -5.11
C GLY A 144 1.42 16.99 -5.26
N TYR A 145 2.64 17.38 -5.63
CA TYR A 145 3.05 18.77 -5.79
C TYR A 145 3.84 18.96 -7.11
N ALA A 146 3.13 18.98 -8.23
CA ALA A 146 3.66 19.62 -9.43
C ALA A 146 3.62 21.15 -9.21
N LYS A 147 4.71 21.72 -8.69
CA LYS A 147 4.91 23.18 -8.70
C LYS A 147 5.00 23.64 -10.16
N GLN A 148 4.19 24.64 -10.53
CA GLN A 148 4.38 25.43 -11.75
C GLN A 148 5.82 25.95 -11.76
N SER A 149 6.62 25.46 -12.71
CA SER A 149 7.77 26.19 -13.22
C SER A 149 7.30 27.04 -14.39
N ASP A 150 6.54 28.09 -14.10
CA ASP A 150 6.31 29.20 -15.02
C ASP A 150 6.80 30.47 -14.33
N SER A 151 8.03 30.85 -14.68
CA SER A 151 8.57 32.21 -14.58
C SER A 151 9.53 32.40 -15.74
#